data_AF-A0A6M1Z6R1-F1
#
_entry.id   AF-A0A6M1Z6R1-F1
#
_cell.length_a   1.000
_cell.length_b   1.000
_cell.length_c   1.000
_cell.angle_alpha   90.00
_cell.angle_beta   90.00
_cell.angle_gamma   90.00
#
_symmetry.space_group_name_H-M   'P 1'
#
loop_
_entity.id
_entity.type
_entity.pdbx_description
1 polymer ?
#
loop_
_entity_poly.entity_id
_entity_poly.type
_entity_poly.pdbx_seq_one_letter_code
_entity_poly.pdbx_strand_id
1 'polypeptide(L)'
;MIRLFSFILFTLTLIYQSLQAATIIVISNKDNNDIGTLRTVLTNAGDGDTINFNLSGDLAARTIRLNAHLPIIDKNLTINGANIGGKEVIINGNNTHPGFFVKGGNVTILNLTLDDCISKGGPGGSATYGGGGGMGAGGGVFVNNVATVTLTNITFTECGANGGTGGNGVREGAAGGGGGLGGAGSVSGILSRGGGGGGLYANADGKNGGGTEGGDGQTSIPVTPAQNGGAFGGGGGTNINFAGSAAGVGGFAGGGGGAIAIKGGDGGTGGGGGSSDILGGNGGKFYDNFGGGKGGIATQGPSEEPRVGGGGGAGVGGAVFVREGGDLTFDSDIENNQSVKFGRGGTGKSNGANGSADGPGIYIMQNTIITLSTSGTKRISAKI
;
A
#
# COMPACT_ATOMS: atom_id res chain seq x y z
N MET A 1 -34.07 -47.08 17.05
CA MET A 1 -32.66 -46.62 16.92
C MET A 1 -32.20 -46.33 15.48
N ILE A 2 -32.71 -47.02 14.44
CA ILE A 2 -32.25 -46.83 13.05
C ILE A 2 -32.69 -45.49 12.40
N ARG A 3 -33.82 -44.90 12.84
CA ARG A 3 -34.32 -43.63 12.27
C ARG A 3 -33.65 -42.35 12.81
N LEU A 4 -32.94 -42.44 13.93
CA LEU A 4 -32.20 -41.30 14.51
C LEU A 4 -30.81 -41.14 13.86
N PHE A 5 -30.19 -42.24 13.45
CA PHE A 5 -28.87 -42.26 12.79
C PHE A 5 -28.92 -41.71 11.35
N SER A 6 -30.03 -41.95 10.64
CA SER A 6 -30.21 -41.45 9.27
C SER A 6 -30.47 -39.94 9.20
N PHE A 7 -30.99 -39.33 10.26
CA PHE A 7 -31.24 -37.88 10.32
C PHE A 7 -29.98 -37.08 10.67
N ILE A 8 -29.08 -37.67 11.47
CA ILE A 8 -27.76 -37.09 11.79
C ILE A 8 -26.81 -37.19 10.58
N LEU A 9 -26.88 -38.27 9.79
CA LEU A 9 -26.08 -38.41 8.57
C LEU A 9 -26.56 -37.48 7.42
N PHE A 10 -27.87 -37.20 7.35
CA PHE A 10 -28.47 -36.28 6.37
C PHE A 10 -28.31 -34.79 6.76
N THR A 11 -28.24 -34.48 8.05
CA THR A 11 -27.93 -33.11 8.52
C THR A 11 -26.43 -32.81 8.46
N LEU A 12 -25.55 -33.81 8.67
CA LEU A 12 -24.10 -33.64 8.47
C LEU A 12 -23.73 -33.43 6.98
N THR A 13 -24.52 -33.93 6.03
CA THR A 13 -24.30 -33.70 4.58
C THR A 13 -24.79 -32.32 4.10
N LEU A 14 -25.73 -31.66 4.79
CA LEU A 14 -26.11 -30.27 4.49
C LEU A 14 -25.15 -29.22 5.07
N ILE A 15 -24.33 -29.58 6.06
CA ILE A 15 -23.31 -28.70 6.65
C ILE A 15 -21.93 -28.90 5.94
N TYR A 16 -21.82 -29.90 5.07
CA TYR A 16 -20.67 -30.18 4.19
C TYR A 16 -21.02 -29.93 2.72
N GLN A 17 -21.70 -28.83 2.40
CA GLN A 17 -21.40 -28.18 1.12
C GLN A 17 -19.94 -27.74 1.25
N SER A 18 -19.00 -28.61 0.85
CA SER A 18 -17.64 -28.17 0.56
C SER A 18 -17.80 -26.92 -0.30
N LEU A 19 -17.21 -25.78 0.08
CA LEU A 19 -16.96 -24.71 -0.87
C LEU A 19 -16.16 -25.34 -2.01
N GLN A 20 -16.84 -25.82 -3.04
CA GLN A 20 -16.20 -26.22 -4.27
C GLN A 20 -15.72 -24.91 -4.88
N ALA A 21 -14.42 -24.82 -5.08
CA ALA A 21 -13.82 -23.77 -5.89
C ALA A 21 -14.64 -23.61 -7.19
N ALA A 22 -15.28 -22.46 -7.34
CA ALA A 22 -16.04 -22.14 -8.53
C ALA A 22 -15.14 -21.49 -9.57
N THR A 23 -15.50 -21.65 -10.84
CA THR A 23 -14.94 -20.84 -11.92
C THR A 23 -15.86 -19.67 -12.19
N ILE A 24 -15.37 -18.45 -11.96
CA ILE A 24 -16.07 -17.20 -12.23
C ILE A 24 -15.42 -16.52 -13.43
N ILE A 25 -16.22 -15.87 -14.28
CA ILE A 25 -15.75 -15.31 -15.54
C ILE A 25 -15.92 -13.80 -15.57
N VAL A 26 -14.84 -13.09 -15.90
CA VAL A 26 -14.86 -11.67 -16.26
C VAL A 26 -15.26 -11.55 -17.73
N ILE A 27 -16.36 -10.87 -18.01
CA ILE A 27 -16.95 -10.71 -19.35
C ILE A 27 -16.96 -9.25 -19.83
N SER A 28 -16.49 -8.32 -18.99
CA SER A 28 -16.45 -6.89 -19.28
C SER A 28 -15.11 -6.30 -18.88
N ASN A 29 -14.55 -5.47 -19.74
CA ASN A 29 -13.29 -4.77 -19.49
C ASN A 29 -13.45 -3.42 -18.78
N LYS A 30 -14.67 -3.04 -18.41
CA LYS A 30 -14.93 -1.84 -17.62
C LYS A 30 -14.39 -2.00 -16.20
N ASP A 31 -13.82 -0.93 -15.64
CA ASP A 31 -13.56 -0.84 -14.21
C ASP A 31 -14.67 -0.06 -13.50
N ASN A 32 -15.75 -0.76 -13.18
CA ASN A 32 -16.87 -0.28 -12.39
C ASN A 32 -17.46 -1.44 -11.56
N ASN A 33 -18.53 -1.16 -10.80
CA ASN A 33 -19.18 -2.15 -9.92
C ASN A 33 -20.29 -2.97 -10.62
N ASP A 34 -20.32 -3.00 -11.95
CA ASP A 34 -21.31 -3.78 -12.70
C ASP A 34 -20.96 -5.28 -12.66
N ILE A 35 -21.97 -6.12 -12.86
CA ILE A 35 -21.78 -7.57 -12.95
C ILE A 35 -20.84 -7.91 -14.13
N GLY A 36 -19.91 -8.84 -13.89
CA GLY A 36 -19.00 -9.35 -14.91
C GLY A 36 -17.74 -8.51 -15.14
N THR A 37 -17.53 -7.43 -14.39
CA THR A 37 -16.22 -6.74 -14.32
C THR A 37 -15.27 -7.43 -13.35
N LEU A 38 -13.96 -7.26 -13.56
CA LEU A 38 -12.93 -7.82 -12.69
C LEU A 38 -13.13 -7.42 -11.22
N ARG A 39 -13.48 -6.16 -10.95
CA ARG A 39 -13.73 -5.64 -9.60
C ARG A 39 -14.86 -6.38 -8.89
N THR A 40 -15.99 -6.52 -9.55
CA THR A 40 -17.17 -7.22 -8.98
C THR A 40 -16.86 -8.70 -8.79
N VAL A 41 -16.15 -9.32 -9.74
CA VAL A 41 -15.74 -10.72 -9.65
C VAL A 41 -14.78 -10.96 -8.48
N LEU A 42 -13.74 -10.13 -8.31
CA LEU A 42 -12.81 -10.22 -7.16
C LEU A 42 -13.53 -10.04 -5.82
N THR A 43 -14.49 -9.12 -5.75
CA THR A 43 -15.27 -8.86 -4.53
C THR A 43 -16.13 -10.08 -4.16
N ASN A 44 -16.77 -10.71 -5.13
CA ASN A 44 -17.73 -11.79 -4.92
C ASN A 44 -17.10 -13.20 -4.88
N ALA A 45 -15.87 -13.36 -5.37
CA ALA A 45 -15.18 -14.65 -5.35
C ALA A 45 -15.03 -15.18 -3.92
N GLY A 46 -15.30 -16.46 -3.74
CA GLY A 46 -15.07 -17.22 -2.51
C GLY A 46 -13.64 -17.73 -2.39
N ASP A 47 -13.35 -18.39 -1.26
CA ASP A 47 -12.07 -19.04 -1.04
C ASP A 47 -11.90 -20.25 -1.98
N GLY A 48 -10.77 -20.30 -2.68
CA GLY A 48 -10.39 -21.36 -3.62
C GLY A 48 -10.84 -21.12 -5.07
N ASP A 49 -11.65 -20.09 -5.34
CA ASP A 49 -12.22 -19.84 -6.67
C ASP A 49 -11.16 -19.55 -7.75
N THR A 50 -11.52 -19.87 -9.00
CA THR A 50 -10.77 -19.53 -10.20
C THR A 50 -11.47 -18.43 -10.98
N ILE A 51 -10.77 -17.34 -11.26
CA ILE A 51 -11.22 -16.22 -12.10
C ILE A 51 -10.61 -16.40 -13.48
N ASN A 52 -11.47 -16.60 -14.49
CA ASN A 52 -11.10 -16.64 -15.90
C ASN A 52 -11.62 -15.39 -16.63
N PHE A 53 -11.15 -15.16 -17.85
CA PHE A 53 -11.59 -14.04 -18.69
C PHE A 53 -12.23 -14.53 -19.98
N ASN A 54 -13.31 -13.88 -20.37
CA ASN A 54 -13.98 -14.01 -21.65
C ASN A 54 -14.32 -12.61 -22.17
N LEU A 55 -13.28 -11.88 -22.54
CA LEU A 55 -13.33 -10.57 -23.16
C LEU A 55 -13.29 -10.72 -24.68
N SER A 56 -13.81 -9.74 -25.44
CA SER A 56 -13.83 -9.83 -26.91
C SER A 56 -12.43 -9.87 -27.53
N GLY A 57 -12.36 -10.18 -28.82
CA GLY A 57 -11.11 -10.58 -29.47
C GLY A 57 -10.12 -9.45 -29.82
N ASP A 58 -10.51 -8.18 -29.82
CA ASP A 58 -9.62 -7.05 -30.10
C ASP A 58 -8.80 -6.64 -28.86
N LEU A 59 -7.69 -5.92 -29.03
CA LEU A 59 -6.81 -5.58 -27.92
C LEU A 59 -7.46 -4.60 -26.93
N ALA A 60 -8.11 -3.55 -27.44
CA ALA A 60 -8.75 -2.52 -26.62
C ALA A 60 -9.81 -3.12 -25.68
N ALA A 61 -10.58 -4.10 -26.15
CA ALA A 61 -11.57 -4.77 -25.33
C ALA A 61 -11.01 -5.83 -24.37
N ARG A 62 -9.72 -6.19 -24.50
CA ARG A 62 -9.00 -7.06 -23.54
C ARG A 62 -8.17 -6.27 -22.52
N THR A 63 -8.12 -4.95 -22.67
CA THR A 63 -7.49 -4.06 -21.69
C THR A 63 -8.54 -3.60 -20.68
N ILE A 64 -8.35 -4.00 -19.42
CA ILE A 64 -9.09 -3.49 -18.26
C ILE A 64 -8.32 -2.31 -17.71
N ARG A 65 -8.84 -1.10 -17.95
CA ARG A 65 -8.21 0.14 -17.50
C ARG A 65 -8.78 0.58 -16.15
N LEU A 66 -7.92 0.63 -15.14
CA LEU A 66 -8.32 0.90 -13.76
C LEU A 66 -8.64 2.40 -13.54
N ASN A 67 -9.78 2.64 -12.91
CA ASN A 67 -10.26 3.93 -12.43
C ASN A 67 -10.17 4.05 -10.90
N ALA A 68 -9.94 2.94 -10.20
CA ALA A 68 -9.67 2.89 -8.77
C ALA A 68 -8.83 1.63 -8.43
N HIS A 69 -8.30 1.55 -7.21
CA HIS A 69 -7.58 0.36 -6.74
C HIS A 69 -8.47 -0.88 -6.80
N LEU A 70 -7.95 -2.01 -7.24
CA LEU A 70 -8.69 -3.27 -7.20
C LEU A 70 -9.00 -3.67 -5.74
N PRO A 71 -10.07 -4.46 -5.51
CA PRO A 71 -10.34 -5.03 -4.18
C PRO A 71 -9.12 -5.78 -3.65
N ILE A 72 -8.85 -5.62 -2.36
CA ILE A 72 -7.79 -6.35 -1.65
C ILE A 72 -8.12 -7.84 -1.66
N ILE A 73 -7.13 -8.67 -1.99
CA ILE A 73 -7.27 -10.13 -1.96
C ILE A 73 -6.79 -10.63 -0.59
N ASP A 74 -7.67 -11.27 0.16
CA ASP A 74 -7.41 -11.83 1.50
C ASP A 74 -7.86 -13.29 1.63
N LYS A 75 -7.95 -14.00 0.50
CA LYS A 75 -8.47 -15.36 0.36
C LYS A 75 -7.67 -16.13 -0.70
N ASN A 76 -7.82 -17.45 -0.73
CA ASN A 76 -7.22 -18.30 -1.75
C ASN A 76 -7.89 -18.04 -3.10
N LEU A 77 -7.13 -17.76 -4.16
CA LEU A 77 -7.66 -17.52 -5.51
C LEU A 77 -6.71 -18.00 -6.59
N THR A 78 -7.26 -18.38 -7.75
CA THR A 78 -6.52 -18.47 -9.00
C THR A 78 -7.05 -17.42 -9.97
N ILE A 79 -6.20 -16.54 -10.49
CA ILE A 79 -6.55 -15.50 -11.47
C ILE A 79 -5.83 -15.81 -12.78
N ASN A 80 -6.58 -16.33 -13.74
CA ASN A 80 -6.04 -16.82 -15.01
C ASN A 80 -6.47 -15.94 -16.18
N GLY A 81 -5.55 -15.09 -16.64
CA GLY A 81 -5.70 -14.19 -17.78
C GLY A 81 -5.68 -14.85 -19.17
N ALA A 82 -5.68 -16.18 -19.26
CA ALA A 82 -5.84 -16.87 -20.54
C ALA A 82 -7.25 -16.62 -21.11
N ASN A 83 -7.41 -15.56 -21.90
CA ASN A 83 -8.68 -15.21 -22.53
C ASN A 83 -9.06 -16.26 -23.58
N ILE A 84 -10.34 -16.25 -23.96
CA ILE A 84 -10.82 -17.05 -25.09
C ILE A 84 -9.98 -16.77 -26.35
N GLY A 85 -9.53 -17.85 -27.00
CA GLY A 85 -8.70 -17.80 -28.21
C GLY A 85 -7.20 -17.61 -27.94
N GLY A 86 -6.73 -17.83 -26.70
CA GLY A 86 -5.31 -17.75 -26.34
C GLY A 86 -4.76 -16.33 -26.34
N LYS A 87 -5.64 -15.34 -26.19
CA LYS A 87 -5.32 -13.92 -26.25
C LYS A 87 -5.01 -13.39 -24.86
N GLU A 88 -3.98 -12.56 -24.75
CA GLU A 88 -3.58 -11.95 -23.48
C GLU A 88 -4.63 -10.96 -22.95
N VAL A 89 -4.81 -10.89 -21.62
CA VAL A 89 -5.54 -9.84 -20.93
C VAL A 89 -4.57 -8.86 -20.30
N ILE A 90 -4.85 -7.57 -20.45
CA ILE A 90 -4.04 -6.48 -19.91
C ILE A 90 -4.81 -5.83 -18.76
N ILE A 91 -4.21 -5.74 -17.59
CA ILE A 91 -4.67 -4.89 -16.50
C ILE A 91 -3.83 -3.61 -16.54
N ASN A 92 -4.41 -2.52 -17.02
CA ASN A 92 -3.73 -1.23 -17.13
C ASN A 92 -4.07 -0.36 -15.91
N GLY A 93 -3.09 -0.05 -15.08
CA GLY A 93 -3.24 0.77 -13.86
C GLY A 93 -3.45 2.26 -14.13
N ASN A 94 -3.50 2.68 -15.39
CA ASN A 94 -3.68 4.07 -15.80
C ASN A 94 -2.64 5.02 -15.16
N ASN A 95 -1.43 4.52 -14.89
CA ASN A 95 -0.32 5.27 -14.32
C ASN A 95 -0.60 5.87 -12.92
N THR A 96 -1.69 5.47 -12.26
CA THR A 96 -2.14 6.02 -10.97
C THR A 96 -2.61 4.97 -9.98
N HIS A 97 -2.93 3.76 -10.44
CA HIS A 97 -3.46 2.69 -9.60
C HIS A 97 -2.49 1.49 -9.61
N PRO A 98 -2.25 0.85 -8.46
CA PRO A 98 -1.53 -0.40 -8.42
C PRO A 98 -2.39 -1.53 -9.00
N GLY A 99 -1.75 -2.64 -9.36
CA GLY A 99 -2.41 -3.86 -9.79
C GLY A 99 -3.01 -4.61 -8.59
N PHE A 100 -2.44 -5.76 -8.24
CA PHE A 100 -2.98 -6.63 -7.20
C PHE A 100 -2.33 -6.36 -5.83
N PHE A 101 -3.18 -6.15 -4.81
CA PHE A 101 -2.76 -6.14 -3.41
C PHE A 101 -3.21 -7.45 -2.74
N VAL A 102 -2.26 -8.32 -2.41
CA VAL A 102 -2.52 -9.61 -1.76
C VAL A 102 -2.19 -9.50 -0.28
N LYS A 103 -3.22 -9.34 0.54
CA LYS A 103 -3.12 -9.23 2.00
C LYS A 103 -2.86 -10.59 2.66
N GLY A 104 -3.43 -11.66 2.13
CA GLY A 104 -3.31 -13.02 2.66
C GLY A 104 -3.90 -14.08 1.71
N GLY A 105 -3.71 -15.35 2.05
CA GLY A 105 -4.16 -16.50 1.25
C GLY A 105 -3.09 -16.99 0.27
N ASN A 106 -3.41 -18.11 -0.40
CA ASN A 106 -2.64 -18.70 -1.48
C ASN A 106 -3.21 -18.25 -2.83
N VAL A 107 -2.50 -17.34 -3.50
CA VAL A 107 -2.97 -16.72 -4.74
C VAL A 107 -2.08 -17.09 -5.90
N THR A 108 -2.67 -17.65 -6.95
CA THR A 108 -1.96 -17.86 -8.23
C THR A 108 -2.44 -16.80 -9.22
N ILE A 109 -1.53 -16.05 -9.81
CA ILE A 109 -1.81 -15.08 -10.87
C ILE A 109 -1.06 -15.54 -12.11
N LEU A 110 -1.79 -15.76 -13.20
CA LEU A 110 -1.20 -16.29 -14.42
C LEU A 110 -1.76 -15.73 -15.71
N ASN A 111 -0.92 -15.72 -16.76
CA ASN A 111 -1.27 -15.33 -18.13
C ASN A 111 -1.81 -13.89 -18.26
N LEU A 112 -1.20 -12.93 -17.57
CA LEU A 112 -1.61 -11.53 -17.55
C LEU A 112 -0.45 -10.59 -17.86
N THR A 113 -0.75 -9.50 -18.55
CA THR A 113 0.08 -8.30 -18.52
C THR A 113 -0.46 -7.30 -17.49
N LEU A 114 0.41 -6.84 -16.60
CA LEU A 114 0.20 -5.71 -15.71
C LEU A 114 0.93 -4.50 -16.29
N ASP A 115 0.17 -3.51 -16.72
CA ASP A 115 0.66 -2.38 -17.49
C ASP A 115 0.41 -1.05 -16.77
N ASP A 116 1.39 -0.15 -16.75
CA ASP A 116 1.27 1.18 -16.12
C ASP A 116 0.70 1.14 -14.69
N CYS A 117 0.94 0.06 -13.93
CA CYS A 117 0.47 -0.05 -12.56
C CYS A 117 1.42 0.71 -11.61
N ILE A 118 0.94 1.81 -11.04
CA ILE A 118 1.74 2.69 -10.17
C ILE A 118 1.17 2.69 -8.76
N SER A 119 1.99 2.26 -7.80
CA SER A 119 1.71 2.40 -6.38
C SER A 119 2.28 3.73 -5.88
N LYS A 120 1.47 4.54 -5.19
CA LYS A 120 1.92 5.82 -4.62
C LYS A 120 1.62 5.88 -3.13
N GLY A 121 2.61 6.25 -2.33
CA GLY A 121 2.41 6.56 -0.92
C GLY A 121 1.57 7.83 -0.73
N GLY A 122 0.78 7.85 0.34
CA GLY A 122 -0.04 9.00 0.67
C GLY A 122 0.81 10.20 1.10
N PRO A 123 0.43 11.44 0.73
CA PRO A 123 1.13 12.61 1.22
C PRO A 123 0.89 12.80 2.73
N GLY A 124 1.86 13.39 3.43
CA GLY A 124 1.65 13.89 4.78
C GLY A 124 0.75 15.12 4.80
N GLY A 125 0.02 15.32 5.90
CA GLY A 125 -0.81 16.51 6.13
C GLY A 125 0.06 17.77 6.19
N SER A 126 -0.34 18.82 5.47
CA SER A 126 0.39 20.10 5.42
C SER A 126 -0.10 21.05 6.51
N ALA A 127 0.75 21.35 7.48
CA ALA A 127 0.42 22.24 8.60
C ALA A 127 1.62 23.11 8.96
N THR A 128 1.56 23.87 10.06
CA THR A 128 2.78 24.55 10.58
C THR A 128 3.92 23.55 10.80
N TYR A 129 3.59 22.38 11.32
CA TYR A 129 4.45 21.19 11.34
C TYR A 129 3.83 20.09 10.47
N GLY A 130 4.36 19.91 9.25
CA GLY A 130 3.91 18.89 8.32
C GLY A 130 4.24 17.45 8.77
N GLY A 131 3.35 16.52 8.44
CA GLY A 131 3.54 15.08 8.65
C GLY A 131 4.42 14.45 7.56
N GLY A 132 4.99 13.28 7.82
CA GLY A 132 5.79 12.53 6.84
C GLY A 132 4.93 11.85 5.76
N GLY A 133 5.49 11.65 4.58
CA GLY A 133 4.83 10.91 3.49
C GLY A 133 4.88 9.40 3.67
N GLY A 134 3.86 8.68 3.20
CA GLY A 134 3.84 7.21 3.21
C GLY A 134 4.69 6.59 2.09
N MET A 135 4.96 5.30 2.17
CA MET A 135 5.68 4.52 1.15
C MET A 135 4.78 4.18 -0.03
N GLY A 136 5.34 4.17 -1.24
CA GLY A 136 4.75 3.47 -2.39
C GLY A 136 5.43 2.13 -2.58
N ALA A 137 4.66 1.06 -2.76
CA ALA A 137 5.18 -0.30 -2.85
C ALA A 137 4.36 -1.18 -3.78
N GLY A 138 5.02 -2.01 -4.60
CA GLY A 138 4.37 -3.06 -5.39
C GLY A 138 3.41 -2.49 -6.43
N GLY A 139 3.94 -1.77 -7.43
CA GLY A 139 3.11 -1.17 -8.48
C GLY A 139 2.25 -2.21 -9.21
N GLY A 140 2.86 -3.31 -9.64
CA GLY A 140 2.12 -4.46 -10.21
C GLY A 140 1.49 -5.34 -9.14
N VAL A 141 2.29 -5.92 -8.24
CA VAL A 141 1.84 -6.83 -7.17
C VAL A 141 2.47 -6.44 -5.83
N PHE A 142 1.63 -6.32 -4.80
CA PHE A 142 2.06 -6.23 -3.40
C PHE A 142 1.73 -7.54 -2.68
N VAL A 143 2.74 -8.19 -2.09
CA VAL A 143 2.61 -9.42 -1.30
C VAL A 143 2.84 -9.09 0.18
N ASN A 144 1.81 -9.24 0.99
CA ASN A 144 1.88 -8.96 2.42
C ASN A 144 2.46 -10.16 3.23
N ASN A 145 2.73 -9.94 4.52
CA ASN A 145 3.47 -10.84 5.42
C ASN A 145 2.83 -12.21 5.74
N VAL A 146 1.63 -12.49 5.22
CA VAL A 146 0.91 -13.76 5.43
C VAL A 146 0.33 -14.30 4.11
N ALA A 147 0.75 -13.72 2.99
CA ALA A 147 0.32 -14.11 1.65
C ALA A 147 1.36 -15.01 1.00
N THR A 148 0.88 -16.02 0.27
CA THR A 148 1.69 -16.83 -0.64
C THR A 148 1.23 -16.58 -2.06
N VAL A 149 2.11 -16.07 -2.91
CA VAL A 149 1.77 -15.71 -4.30
C VAL A 149 2.59 -16.53 -5.28
N THR A 150 1.92 -17.12 -6.27
CA THR A 150 2.56 -17.75 -7.43
C THR A 150 2.26 -16.92 -8.68
N LEU A 151 3.31 -16.52 -9.40
CA LEU A 151 3.24 -15.80 -10.66
C LEU A 151 3.68 -16.73 -11.79
N THR A 152 2.80 -16.96 -12.77
CA THR A 152 3.07 -17.83 -13.92
C THR A 152 2.73 -17.11 -15.21
N ASN A 153 3.67 -16.96 -16.13
CA ASN A 153 3.48 -16.27 -17.40
C ASN A 153 2.89 -14.87 -17.19
N ILE A 154 3.58 -14.06 -16.38
CA ILE A 154 3.20 -12.68 -16.08
C ILE A 154 4.18 -11.73 -16.75
N THR A 155 3.62 -10.68 -17.36
CA THR A 155 4.37 -9.57 -17.90
C THR A 155 4.04 -8.28 -17.15
N PHE A 156 5.06 -7.52 -16.81
CA PHE A 156 5.03 -6.22 -16.18
C PHE A 156 5.60 -5.21 -17.18
N THR A 157 4.79 -4.22 -17.53
CA THR A 157 5.18 -3.10 -18.39
C THR A 157 4.89 -1.80 -17.67
N GLU A 158 5.88 -0.91 -17.64
CA GLU A 158 5.80 0.43 -17.08
C GLU A 158 5.23 0.54 -15.64
N CYS A 159 5.29 -0.56 -14.87
CA CYS A 159 4.89 -0.62 -13.47
C CYS A 159 5.93 0.06 -12.56
N GLY A 160 5.49 0.70 -11.48
CA GLY A 160 6.37 1.53 -10.64
C GLY A 160 5.83 1.82 -9.25
N ALA A 161 6.71 2.28 -8.35
CA ALA A 161 6.37 2.58 -6.97
C ALA A 161 6.96 3.91 -6.51
N ASN A 162 6.12 4.83 -6.06
CA ASN A 162 6.51 6.19 -5.70
C ASN A 162 6.18 6.51 -4.24
N GLY A 163 7.16 6.98 -3.48
CA GLY A 163 6.93 7.49 -2.14
C GLY A 163 6.02 8.72 -2.13
N GLY A 164 5.23 8.84 -1.08
CA GLY A 164 4.43 10.00 -0.76
C GLY A 164 5.30 11.20 -0.38
N THR A 165 4.87 12.40 -0.76
CA THR A 165 5.55 13.63 -0.37
C THR A 165 5.33 13.91 1.11
N GLY A 166 6.31 14.50 1.79
CA GLY A 166 6.08 15.09 3.10
C GLY A 166 5.04 16.21 3.03
N GLY A 167 4.36 16.47 4.15
CA GLY A 167 3.46 17.59 4.32
C GLY A 167 4.24 18.90 4.34
N ASN A 168 3.72 19.95 3.70
CA ASN A 168 4.37 21.24 3.63
C ASN A 168 4.19 22.05 4.93
N GLY A 169 5.19 22.88 5.27
CA GLY A 169 5.08 23.87 6.34
C GLY A 169 4.24 25.08 5.91
N VAL A 170 3.02 25.24 6.44
CA VAL A 170 2.07 26.32 6.10
C VAL A 170 1.48 26.99 7.34
N ARG A 171 0.86 28.17 7.21
CA ARG A 171 0.22 28.88 8.36
C ARG A 171 -1.12 28.29 8.79
N GLU A 172 -1.51 27.14 8.25
CA GLU A 172 -2.81 26.52 8.48
C GLU A 172 -2.65 25.30 9.39
N GLY A 173 -3.38 25.27 10.50
CA GLY A 173 -3.40 24.14 11.41
C GLY A 173 -2.11 23.98 12.23
N ALA A 174 -2.27 23.42 13.42
CA ALA A 174 -1.18 23.23 14.37
C ALA A 174 -0.16 22.19 13.85
N ALA A 175 -0.61 20.99 13.49
CA ALA A 175 0.25 19.91 12.98
C ALA A 175 -0.53 18.99 12.02
N GLY A 176 0.17 18.35 11.09
CA GLY A 176 -0.41 17.47 10.06
C GLY A 176 -0.08 15.98 10.26
N GLY A 177 -1.05 15.10 10.02
CA GLY A 177 -0.88 13.65 10.19
C GLY A 177 0.02 13.03 9.14
N GLY A 178 0.57 11.84 9.43
CA GLY A 178 1.39 11.10 8.48
C GLY A 178 0.57 10.52 7.33
N GLY A 179 1.17 10.41 6.14
CA GLY A 179 0.56 9.69 5.02
C GLY A 179 0.64 8.18 5.20
N GLY A 180 -0.33 7.44 4.67
CA GLY A 180 -0.37 5.98 4.66
C GLY A 180 0.07 5.35 3.34
N LEU A 181 -0.19 4.06 3.16
CA LEU A 181 0.01 3.35 1.89
C LEU A 181 -1.10 3.76 0.89
N GLY A 182 -0.93 4.94 0.31
CA GLY A 182 -1.86 5.59 -0.62
C GLY A 182 -2.91 6.51 -0.01
N GLY A 183 -3.16 6.44 1.30
CA GLY A 183 -4.05 7.37 2.01
C GLY A 183 -3.34 8.64 2.49
N ALA A 184 -3.87 9.83 2.20
CA ALA A 184 -3.31 11.09 2.70
C ALA A 184 -3.51 11.27 4.21
N GLY A 185 -2.51 11.83 4.89
CA GLY A 185 -2.68 12.39 6.23
C GLY A 185 -3.49 13.69 6.17
N SER A 186 -4.23 13.98 7.23
CA SER A 186 -5.08 15.17 7.30
C SER A 186 -4.46 16.27 8.15
N VAL A 187 -5.14 17.41 8.15
CA VAL A 187 -4.83 18.57 8.97
C VAL A 187 -6.07 18.88 9.81
N SER A 188 -5.87 19.39 11.02
CA SER A 188 -6.96 19.96 11.82
C SER A 188 -6.63 21.40 12.22
N GLY A 189 -7.66 22.25 12.28
CA GLY A 189 -7.54 23.70 12.35
C GLY A 189 -6.78 24.26 13.58
N ILE A 190 -6.48 25.56 13.50
CA ILE A 190 -5.60 26.34 14.40
C ILE A 190 -5.98 26.25 15.90
N LEU A 191 -7.20 25.85 16.26
CA LEU A 191 -7.71 25.93 17.64
C LEU A 191 -8.15 24.57 18.22
N SER A 192 -7.20 23.65 18.44
CA SER A 192 -7.26 22.53 19.44
C SER A 192 -7.43 21.10 18.94
N ARG A 193 -7.24 20.78 17.65
CA ARG A 193 -7.32 19.39 17.19
C ARG A 193 -6.15 19.03 16.29
N GLY A 194 -5.58 17.86 16.51
CA GLY A 194 -4.53 17.30 15.67
C GLY A 194 -5.09 16.65 14.41
N GLY A 195 -4.35 16.70 13.29
CA GLY A 195 -4.61 15.88 12.10
C GLY A 195 -4.40 14.37 12.37
N GLY A 196 -5.28 13.53 11.81
CA GLY A 196 -5.14 12.08 11.76
C GLY A 196 -4.24 11.61 10.61
N GLY A 197 -3.66 10.41 10.75
CA GLY A 197 -2.82 9.80 9.72
C GLY A 197 -3.63 9.02 8.69
N GLY A 198 -3.21 9.01 7.43
CA GLY A 198 -3.88 8.25 6.36
C GLY A 198 -3.73 6.74 6.54
N GLY A 199 -4.62 5.94 5.98
CA GLY A 199 -4.57 4.48 6.01
C GLY A 199 -4.16 3.86 4.68
N LEU A 200 -4.35 2.54 4.57
CA LEU A 200 -4.28 1.82 3.30
C LEU A 200 -5.35 2.34 2.34
N TYR A 201 -4.94 3.11 1.34
CA TYR A 201 -5.80 3.71 0.31
C TYR A 201 -6.97 4.57 0.83
N ALA A 202 -6.95 4.92 2.11
CA ALA A 202 -8.00 5.69 2.78
C ALA A 202 -7.41 6.98 3.36
N ASN A 203 -7.93 8.13 2.94
CA ASN A 203 -7.49 9.40 3.49
C ASN A 203 -7.98 9.56 4.94
N ALA A 204 -7.24 10.31 5.74
CA ALA A 204 -7.69 10.75 7.05
C ALA A 204 -8.73 11.88 6.95
N ASP A 205 -9.63 11.93 7.92
CA ASP A 205 -10.71 12.92 7.99
C ASP A 205 -10.57 13.78 9.27
N GLY A 206 -9.95 14.95 9.12
CA GLY A 206 -9.74 15.87 10.25
C GLY A 206 -8.87 15.23 11.33
N LYS A 207 -9.45 14.87 12.47
CA LYS A 207 -8.69 14.22 13.57
C LYS A 207 -8.70 12.69 13.50
N ASN A 208 -9.60 12.11 12.74
CA ASN A 208 -9.74 10.66 12.69
C ASN A 208 -8.69 10.14 11.70
N GLY A 209 -8.04 9.03 12.05
CA GLY A 209 -7.23 8.29 11.10
C GLY A 209 -8.02 7.84 9.88
N GLY A 210 -7.33 7.60 8.76
CA GLY A 210 -7.92 7.02 7.56
C GLY A 210 -8.17 5.51 7.74
N GLY A 211 -9.44 5.08 7.60
CA GLY A 211 -9.82 3.68 7.77
C GLY A 211 -9.52 3.13 9.17
N THR A 212 -9.42 1.80 9.30
CA THR A 212 -9.05 1.10 10.57
C THR A 212 -7.56 1.20 10.89
N GLU A 213 -6.76 1.77 10.00
CA GLU A 213 -5.30 1.73 10.05
C GLU A 213 -4.67 3.11 10.29
N GLY A 214 -5.38 4.22 10.10
CA GLY A 214 -4.83 5.54 10.38
C GLY A 214 -4.77 5.83 11.87
N GLY A 215 -3.69 6.46 12.34
CA GLY A 215 -3.59 6.94 13.72
C GLY A 215 -4.41 8.22 13.91
N ASP A 216 -5.30 8.24 14.90
CA ASP A 216 -6.02 9.46 15.29
C ASP A 216 -5.07 10.57 15.76
N GLY A 217 -5.39 11.79 15.35
CA GLY A 217 -4.81 13.01 15.88
C GLY A 217 -5.34 13.32 17.28
N GLN A 218 -4.58 14.13 18.03
CA GLN A 218 -4.96 14.54 19.37
C GLN A 218 -6.31 15.29 19.41
N THR A 219 -7.16 14.98 20.40
CA THR A 219 -8.57 15.43 20.42
C THR A 219 -8.89 16.52 21.45
N SER A 220 -8.03 16.74 22.45
CA SER A 220 -8.17 17.78 23.48
C SER A 220 -6.84 18.15 24.13
N ILE A 221 -6.73 19.39 24.62
CA ILE A 221 -5.72 19.83 25.59
C ILE A 221 -6.43 19.88 26.97
N PRO A 222 -5.99 19.17 28.03
CA PRO A 222 -4.84 18.28 28.15
C PRO A 222 -5.16 16.77 27.99
N VAL A 223 -4.12 15.98 27.68
CA VAL A 223 -3.97 14.49 27.69
C VAL A 223 -4.93 13.61 26.87
N THR A 224 -4.64 13.48 25.57
CA THR A 224 -4.55 12.18 24.90
C THR A 224 -3.30 12.18 24.02
N PRO A 225 -2.37 11.21 24.15
CA PRO A 225 -1.24 11.10 23.21
C PRO A 225 -1.76 10.93 21.78
N ALA A 226 -0.98 11.41 20.81
CA ALA A 226 -1.20 11.09 19.41
C ALA A 226 -1.18 9.56 19.21
N GLN A 227 -2.10 9.02 18.41
CA GLN A 227 -2.10 7.58 18.16
C GLN A 227 -1.11 7.25 17.03
N ASN A 228 -0.48 6.09 17.16
CA ASN A 228 0.35 5.53 16.11
C ASN A 228 -0.52 5.05 14.94
N GLY A 229 0.07 4.96 13.76
CA GLY A 229 -0.56 4.26 12.65
C GLY A 229 -0.69 2.76 12.93
N GLY A 230 -1.77 2.19 12.41
CA GLY A 230 -2.04 0.76 12.39
C GLY A 230 -1.03 -0.03 11.56
N ALA A 231 -1.02 -1.35 11.74
CA ALA A 231 0.02 -2.25 11.26
C ALA A 231 0.11 -2.35 9.72
N PHE A 232 -0.91 -1.88 8.98
CA PHE A 232 -1.00 -2.03 7.52
C PHE A 232 -1.13 -0.69 6.78
N GLY A 233 -0.05 0.08 6.69
CA GLY A 233 -0.07 1.31 5.89
C GLY A 233 -0.60 2.53 6.63
N GLY A 234 -0.72 2.47 7.96
CA GLY A 234 -1.22 3.57 8.78
C GLY A 234 -0.22 4.69 9.02
N GLY A 235 -0.58 5.93 8.73
CA GLY A 235 0.16 7.12 9.17
C GLY A 235 -0.07 7.41 10.65
N GLY A 236 0.92 8.00 11.30
CA GLY A 236 0.80 8.45 12.69
C GLY A 236 -0.02 9.73 12.83
N GLY A 237 -0.77 9.84 13.93
CA GLY A 237 -1.48 11.05 14.32
C GLY A 237 -0.55 12.15 14.83
N THR A 238 -1.08 13.36 14.94
CA THR A 238 -0.33 14.56 15.35
C THR A 238 -0.37 14.82 16.84
N ASN A 239 0.66 15.54 17.32
CA ASN A 239 0.75 16.01 18.70
C ASN A 239 0.88 17.54 18.76
N ILE A 240 -0.02 18.19 19.48
CA ILE A 240 -0.05 19.66 19.62
C ILE A 240 0.23 20.10 21.08
N ASN A 241 0.60 19.17 21.96
CA ASN A 241 0.92 19.48 23.36
C ASN A 241 2.36 19.98 23.50
N PHE A 242 2.51 21.14 24.15
CA PHE A 242 3.81 21.68 24.56
C PHE A 242 4.51 20.86 25.67
N ALA A 243 3.79 19.92 26.31
CA ALA A 243 4.25 19.19 27.49
C ALA A 243 5.08 17.91 27.22
N GLY A 244 5.74 17.80 26.06
CA GLY A 244 6.86 16.87 25.88
C GLY A 244 6.57 15.45 25.38
N SER A 245 5.45 15.18 24.71
CA SER A 245 5.20 13.88 24.04
C SER A 245 5.47 13.97 22.55
N ALA A 246 6.03 12.92 21.94
CA ALA A 246 6.21 12.84 20.49
C ALA A 246 4.86 12.73 19.75
N ALA A 247 4.85 13.03 18.45
CA ALA A 247 3.74 12.66 17.57
C ALA A 247 3.70 11.16 17.28
N GLY A 248 2.56 10.71 16.75
CA GLY A 248 2.30 9.32 16.43
C GLY A 248 3.30 8.81 15.41
N VAL A 249 3.82 7.61 15.67
CA VAL A 249 4.71 6.89 14.76
C VAL A 249 3.88 6.27 13.65
N GLY A 250 4.40 6.26 12.42
CA GLY A 250 3.77 5.54 11.32
C GLY A 250 3.87 4.02 11.50
N GLY A 251 2.84 3.29 11.07
CA GLY A 251 2.91 1.84 10.91
C GLY A 251 3.74 1.43 9.69
N PHE A 252 3.74 0.15 9.32
CA PHE A 252 4.39 -0.30 8.08
C PHE A 252 3.93 0.57 6.91
N ALA A 253 4.86 1.08 6.09
CA ALA A 253 4.58 2.01 4.99
C ALA A 253 4.02 3.41 5.38
N GLY A 254 3.75 3.67 6.65
CA GLY A 254 3.16 4.92 7.12
C GLY A 254 4.18 5.97 7.53
N GLY A 255 3.91 7.23 7.21
CA GLY A 255 4.66 8.38 7.69
C GLY A 255 4.32 8.73 9.14
N GLY A 256 5.25 9.41 9.83
CA GLY A 256 5.02 9.92 11.17
C GLY A 256 4.26 11.25 11.20
N GLY A 257 3.52 11.52 12.28
CA GLY A 257 2.78 12.77 12.43
C GLY A 257 3.68 13.98 12.74
N GLY A 258 3.25 15.17 12.36
CA GLY A 258 3.89 16.43 12.78
C GLY A 258 3.64 16.74 14.26
N ALA A 259 4.54 17.49 14.88
CA ALA A 259 4.40 17.91 16.27
C ALA A 259 4.80 19.36 16.51
N ILE A 260 4.03 20.08 17.33
CA ILE A 260 4.49 21.33 17.99
C ILE A 260 5.52 21.00 19.10
N ALA A 261 5.55 19.74 19.54
CA ALA A 261 6.33 19.27 20.68
C ALA A 261 7.82 19.02 20.36
N ILE A 262 8.53 18.44 21.34
CA ILE A 262 9.97 18.14 21.29
C ILE A 262 10.41 17.24 20.11
N LYS A 263 9.51 16.42 19.56
CA LYS A 263 9.87 15.49 18.48
C LYS A 263 8.68 15.18 17.55
N GLY A 264 8.93 15.22 16.25
CA GLY A 264 8.02 14.69 15.24
C GLY A 264 7.94 13.16 15.31
N GLY A 265 6.83 12.60 14.82
CA GLY A 265 6.64 11.15 14.77
C GLY A 265 7.65 10.52 13.82
N ASP A 266 8.22 9.39 14.21
CA ASP A 266 9.05 8.61 13.28
C ASP A 266 8.15 7.96 12.21
N GLY A 267 8.65 7.80 10.99
CA GLY A 267 7.98 6.98 9.99
C GLY A 267 8.15 5.50 10.34
N GLY A 268 7.15 4.68 10.04
CA GLY A 268 7.34 3.23 10.02
C GLY A 268 8.09 2.80 8.75
N THR A 269 8.37 1.51 8.58
CA THR A 269 9.22 1.01 7.47
C THR A 269 8.87 1.64 6.12
N GLY A 270 9.82 2.37 5.53
CA GLY A 270 9.66 3.10 4.27
C GLY A 270 8.88 4.43 4.34
N GLY A 271 8.24 4.77 5.45
CA GLY A 271 7.55 6.06 5.65
C GLY A 271 8.48 7.20 6.07
N GLY A 272 8.17 8.43 5.68
CA GLY A 272 8.89 9.63 6.08
C GLY A 272 8.60 10.04 7.52
N GLY A 273 9.55 10.72 8.16
CA GLY A 273 9.36 11.27 9.50
C GLY A 273 8.56 12.58 9.50
N GLY A 274 7.80 12.82 10.56
CA GLY A 274 7.09 14.08 10.79
C GLY A 274 8.02 15.18 11.27
N SER A 275 7.66 16.44 11.01
CA SER A 275 8.44 17.60 11.45
C SER A 275 8.13 18.05 12.88
N SER A 276 9.03 18.84 13.48
CA SER A 276 8.76 19.56 14.72
C SER A 276 9.69 20.75 14.93
N ASP A 277 9.47 21.48 16.02
CA ASP A 277 10.32 22.59 16.46
C ASP A 277 11.74 22.16 16.83
N ILE A 278 11.88 21.07 17.60
CA ILE A 278 13.16 20.72 18.24
C ILE A 278 13.85 19.55 17.51
N LEU A 279 13.13 18.46 17.23
CA LEU A 279 13.68 17.25 16.61
C LEU A 279 12.72 16.65 15.57
N GLY A 280 13.12 16.65 14.30
CA GLY A 280 12.36 15.97 13.26
C GLY A 280 12.36 14.46 13.50
N GLY A 281 11.22 13.82 13.26
CA GLY A 281 11.09 12.37 13.29
C GLY A 281 12.01 11.73 12.25
N ASN A 282 12.57 10.57 12.58
CA ASN A 282 13.35 9.79 11.65
C ASN A 282 12.44 9.21 10.56
N GLY A 283 12.96 9.12 9.34
CA GLY A 283 12.29 8.31 8.32
C GLY A 283 12.51 6.83 8.61
N GLY A 284 11.47 6.02 8.46
CA GLY A 284 11.56 4.60 8.69
C GLY A 284 12.40 3.91 7.62
N LYS A 285 13.36 3.11 8.09
CA LYS A 285 14.37 2.47 7.25
C LYS A 285 14.04 1.00 7.00
N PHE A 286 14.53 0.51 5.88
CA PHE A 286 14.75 -0.91 5.62
C PHE A 286 16.13 -1.31 6.13
N TYR A 287 16.46 -2.60 6.05
CA TYR A 287 17.67 -3.17 6.64
C TYR A 287 18.99 -2.55 6.11
N ASP A 288 19.00 -2.04 4.88
CA ASP A 288 20.20 -1.42 4.28
C ASP A 288 20.22 0.12 4.42
N ASN A 289 19.55 0.65 5.45
CA ASN A 289 19.48 2.09 5.76
C ASN A 289 18.85 3.00 4.67
N PHE A 290 18.35 2.43 3.58
CA PHE A 290 17.47 3.13 2.66
C PHE A 290 16.04 3.19 3.24
N GLY A 291 15.22 4.14 2.81
CA GLY A 291 13.82 4.24 3.25
C GLY A 291 13.29 5.66 3.24
N GLY A 292 12.44 5.98 4.19
CA GLY A 292 11.87 7.32 4.34
C GLY A 292 12.92 8.38 4.67
N GLY A 293 12.61 9.62 4.29
CA GLY A 293 13.35 10.81 4.67
C GLY A 293 13.00 11.27 6.09
N LYS A 294 13.95 11.92 6.75
CA LYS A 294 13.75 12.56 8.06
C LYS A 294 12.82 13.78 7.94
N GLY A 295 12.02 14.04 8.96
CA GLY A 295 11.23 15.27 9.08
C GLY A 295 12.09 16.51 9.33
N GLY A 296 11.60 17.67 8.91
CA GLY A 296 12.26 18.96 9.12
C GLY A 296 12.31 19.39 10.58
N ILE A 297 13.30 20.22 10.88
CA ILE A 297 13.49 20.88 12.18
C ILE A 297 13.37 22.38 11.96
N ALA A 298 12.72 23.09 12.88
CA ALA A 298 12.63 24.54 12.84
C ALA A 298 14.01 25.15 13.07
N THR A 299 14.61 25.74 12.03
CA THR A 299 15.80 26.57 12.19
C THR A 299 15.34 27.94 12.68
N GLN A 300 15.43 28.20 13.98
CA GLN A 300 14.92 29.42 14.60
C GLN A 300 15.52 30.69 13.97
N GLY A 301 14.64 31.59 13.51
CA GLY A 301 14.90 33.01 13.32
C GLY A 301 13.84 33.81 14.09
N PRO A 302 14.19 34.89 14.80
CA PRO A 302 13.34 35.51 15.83
C PRO A 302 12.09 36.27 15.33
N SER A 303 11.76 36.22 14.04
CA SER A 303 10.67 37.05 13.46
C SER A 303 9.67 36.30 12.58
N GLU A 304 9.84 35.00 12.34
CA GLU A 304 8.86 34.21 11.56
C GLU A 304 8.47 32.94 12.31
N GLU A 305 7.17 32.64 12.35
CA GLU A 305 6.70 31.36 12.89
C GLU A 305 7.33 30.20 12.11
N PRO A 306 7.83 29.18 12.82
CA PRO A 306 8.55 28.06 12.21
C PRO A 306 7.61 27.29 11.28
N ARG A 307 7.99 27.18 10.01
CA ARG A 307 7.26 26.40 9.00
C ARG A 307 8.13 25.27 8.53
N VAL A 308 7.83 24.08 9.00
CA VAL A 308 8.63 22.90 8.69
C VAL A 308 7.78 21.76 8.19
N GLY A 309 8.37 20.96 7.31
CA GLY A 309 7.66 19.95 6.56
C GLY A 309 8.22 18.56 6.84
N GLY A 310 7.39 17.57 6.57
CA GLY A 310 7.76 16.18 6.77
C GLY A 310 8.78 15.68 5.76
N GLY A 311 9.41 14.55 6.08
CA GLY A 311 10.20 13.79 5.14
C GLY A 311 9.33 13.05 4.13
N GLY A 312 9.87 12.76 2.96
CA GLY A 312 9.18 11.93 1.96
C GLY A 312 9.26 10.43 2.28
N GLY A 313 8.28 9.65 1.83
CA GLY A 313 8.31 8.19 1.93
C GLY A 313 9.16 7.53 0.84
N ALA A 314 9.38 6.23 0.93
CA ALA A 314 10.16 5.45 -0.01
C ALA A 314 9.32 4.97 -1.21
N GLY A 315 9.97 4.70 -2.34
CA GLY A 315 9.37 3.99 -3.48
C GLY A 315 10.06 2.65 -3.71
N VAL A 316 9.38 1.52 -3.53
CA VAL A 316 10.01 0.19 -3.56
C VAL A 316 9.24 -0.85 -4.36
N GLY A 317 9.94 -1.73 -5.08
CA GLY A 317 9.32 -2.86 -5.77
C GLY A 317 8.33 -2.42 -6.85
N GLY A 318 8.83 -1.78 -7.92
CA GLY A 318 7.98 -1.19 -8.95
C GLY A 318 7.04 -2.20 -9.61
N ALA A 319 7.53 -3.37 -9.99
CA ALA A 319 6.70 -4.49 -10.40
C ALA A 319 6.15 -5.26 -9.19
N VAL A 320 7.02 -5.76 -8.32
CA VAL A 320 6.63 -6.60 -7.18
C VAL A 320 7.29 -6.13 -5.90
N PHE A 321 6.51 -6.05 -4.83
CA PHE A 321 7.01 -5.90 -3.46
C PHE A 321 6.58 -7.07 -2.60
N VAL A 322 7.52 -7.68 -1.88
CA VAL A 322 7.25 -8.75 -0.90
C VAL A 322 7.64 -8.29 0.50
N ARG A 323 6.67 -8.24 1.40
CA ARG A 323 6.87 -7.91 2.82
C ARG A 323 7.46 -9.10 3.57
N GLU A 324 8.26 -8.83 4.59
CA GLU A 324 8.81 -9.85 5.50
C GLU A 324 7.73 -10.82 5.99
N GLY A 325 7.95 -12.12 5.80
CA GLY A 325 7.00 -13.20 6.09
C GLY A 325 6.07 -13.61 4.94
N GLY A 326 6.04 -12.86 3.83
CA GLY A 326 5.34 -13.24 2.61
C GLY A 326 6.17 -14.14 1.71
N ASP A 327 5.50 -14.97 0.91
CA ASP A 327 6.14 -15.91 -0.01
C ASP A 327 5.79 -15.60 -1.47
N LEU A 328 6.81 -15.68 -2.33
CA LEU A 328 6.67 -15.44 -3.77
C LEU A 328 7.30 -16.57 -4.57
N THR A 329 6.52 -17.16 -5.47
CA THR A 329 6.97 -18.16 -6.42
C THR A 329 6.84 -17.62 -7.84
N PHE A 330 7.93 -17.69 -8.62
CA PHE A 330 7.86 -17.55 -10.08
C PHE A 330 7.85 -18.94 -10.70
N ASP A 331 6.71 -19.36 -11.22
CA ASP A 331 6.50 -20.69 -11.78
C ASP A 331 6.72 -20.75 -13.31
N SER A 332 7.12 -19.64 -13.91
CA SER A 332 7.66 -19.58 -15.27
C SER A 332 8.84 -18.64 -15.35
N ASP A 333 9.44 -18.53 -16.54
CA ASP A 333 10.33 -17.42 -16.85
C ASP A 333 9.54 -16.10 -16.81
N ILE A 334 10.20 -15.03 -16.34
CA ILE A 334 9.75 -13.65 -16.55
C ILE A 334 10.20 -13.28 -17.97
N GLU A 335 9.27 -12.93 -18.86
CA GLU A 335 9.58 -12.75 -20.28
C GLU A 335 10.62 -11.62 -20.52
N ASN A 336 11.47 -11.75 -21.55
CA ASN A 336 12.58 -10.83 -21.83
C ASN A 336 12.17 -9.36 -22.17
N ASN A 337 10.87 -9.04 -22.24
CA ASN A 337 10.33 -7.73 -22.61
C ASN A 337 9.64 -6.98 -21.45
N GLN A 338 10.02 -7.25 -20.20
CA GLN A 338 9.54 -6.43 -19.09
C GLN A 338 10.13 -5.01 -19.18
N SER A 339 9.29 -3.99 -19.02
CA SER A 339 9.75 -2.65 -18.68
C SER A 339 9.20 -2.29 -17.31
N VAL A 340 10.04 -1.81 -16.41
CA VAL A 340 9.61 -1.37 -15.08
C VAL A 340 10.08 0.06 -14.88
N LYS A 341 9.18 0.94 -14.44
CA LYS A 341 9.53 2.31 -14.11
C LYS A 341 10.33 2.29 -12.81
N PHE A 342 11.47 2.97 -12.81
CA PHE A 342 12.20 3.21 -11.57
C PHE A 342 11.29 3.92 -10.57
N GLY A 343 11.13 3.30 -9.41
CA GLY A 343 10.45 3.93 -8.29
C GLY A 343 11.17 5.23 -7.90
N ARG A 344 10.43 6.17 -7.32
CA ARG A 344 10.99 7.42 -6.79
C ARG A 344 10.69 7.55 -5.32
N GLY A 345 11.69 7.97 -4.55
CA GLY A 345 11.44 8.45 -3.21
C GLY A 345 10.57 9.70 -3.25
N GLY A 346 9.69 9.83 -2.26
CA GLY A 346 8.88 11.01 -2.05
C GLY A 346 9.75 12.21 -1.71
N THR A 347 9.32 13.39 -2.15
CA THR A 347 10.01 14.65 -1.84
C THR A 347 9.69 15.07 -0.40
N GLY A 348 10.72 15.33 0.41
CA GLY A 348 10.57 16.01 1.68
C GLY A 348 10.24 17.49 1.47
N LYS A 349 9.59 18.12 2.44
CA LYS A 349 9.18 19.54 2.34
C LYS A 349 9.74 20.36 3.49
N SER A 350 9.96 21.66 3.27
CA SER A 350 10.38 22.64 4.28
C SER A 350 11.35 22.07 5.32
N ASN A 351 12.58 21.76 4.87
CA ASN A 351 13.67 21.12 5.62
C ASN A 351 13.53 19.62 5.91
N GLY A 352 12.45 18.98 5.47
CA GLY A 352 12.35 17.51 5.42
C GLY A 352 13.21 16.92 4.31
N ALA A 353 13.82 15.77 4.59
CA ALA A 353 14.63 15.04 3.61
C ALA A 353 13.74 14.22 2.66
N ASN A 354 14.26 13.96 1.46
CA ASN A 354 13.61 13.06 0.51
C ASN A 354 13.68 11.61 1.02
N GLY A 355 12.67 10.83 0.69
CA GLY A 355 12.78 9.37 0.74
C GLY A 355 13.70 8.85 -0.36
N SER A 356 14.12 7.61 -0.25
CA SER A 356 14.88 6.91 -1.30
C SER A 356 13.97 5.99 -2.12
N ALA A 357 14.51 5.41 -3.19
CA ALA A 357 13.85 4.34 -3.92
C ALA A 357 14.81 3.17 -4.12
N ASP A 358 14.24 1.96 -4.18
CA ASP A 358 14.98 0.75 -4.43
C ASP A 358 14.13 -0.31 -5.12
N GLY A 359 14.75 -1.28 -5.81
CA GLY A 359 14.05 -2.36 -6.49
C GLY A 359 13.06 -1.87 -7.56
N PRO A 360 13.53 -1.32 -8.69
CA PRO A 360 12.64 -0.86 -9.77
C PRO A 360 11.76 -1.99 -10.32
N GLY A 361 12.26 -3.23 -10.33
CA GLY A 361 11.49 -4.42 -10.63
C GLY A 361 10.92 -5.04 -9.37
N ILE A 362 11.69 -5.91 -8.75
CA ILE A 362 11.27 -6.71 -7.60
C ILE A 362 12.02 -6.22 -6.36
N TYR A 363 11.31 -5.94 -5.28
CA TYR A 363 11.88 -5.68 -3.96
C TYR A 363 11.34 -6.69 -2.95
N ILE A 364 12.24 -7.23 -2.14
CA ILE A 364 11.95 -8.34 -1.24
C ILE A 364 12.58 -8.01 0.11
N MET A 365 11.74 -7.91 1.13
CA MET A 365 12.22 -7.78 2.49
C MET A 365 12.86 -9.08 2.96
N GLN A 366 13.72 -9.01 3.97
CA GLN A 366 14.32 -10.21 4.57
C GLN A 366 13.26 -11.21 5.08
N ASN A 367 13.69 -12.46 5.30
CA ASN A 367 12.86 -13.57 5.81
C ASN A 367 11.61 -13.86 4.96
N THR A 368 11.70 -13.68 3.65
CA THR A 368 10.71 -14.11 2.65
C THR A 368 11.26 -15.27 1.84
N ILE A 369 10.42 -16.21 1.43
CA ILE A 369 10.84 -17.29 0.54
C ILE A 369 10.59 -16.87 -0.92
N ILE A 370 11.65 -16.95 -1.73
CA ILE A 370 11.54 -16.87 -3.19
C ILE A 370 11.74 -18.28 -3.74
N THR A 371 10.70 -18.82 -4.36
CA THR A 371 10.82 -20.08 -5.08
C THR A 371 10.89 -19.81 -6.58
N LEU A 372 11.90 -20.35 -7.22
CA LEU A 372 12.03 -20.34 -8.68
C LEU A 372 11.79 -21.77 -9.15
N SER A 373 10.66 -22.04 -9.82
CA SER A 373 10.40 -23.38 -10.37
C SER A 373 11.48 -23.78 -11.38
N THR A 374 11.79 -25.07 -11.47
CA THR A 374 13.01 -25.59 -12.12
C THR A 374 12.94 -25.72 -13.64
N SER A 375 11.94 -25.16 -14.32
CA SER A 375 11.88 -25.16 -15.79
C SER A 375 12.23 -23.79 -16.37
N GLY A 376 13.27 -23.73 -17.21
CA GLY A 376 13.63 -22.53 -17.98
C GLY A 376 14.90 -21.81 -17.53
N THR A 377 15.33 -20.82 -18.31
CA THR A 377 16.47 -19.95 -17.97
C THR A 377 15.93 -18.70 -17.29
N LYS A 378 16.01 -18.67 -15.95
CA LYS A 378 15.50 -17.54 -15.16
C LYS A 378 16.57 -16.46 -15.01
N ARG A 379 16.32 -15.26 -15.54
CA ARG A 379 17.19 -14.09 -15.37
C ARG A 379 16.58 -13.15 -14.33
N ILE A 380 17.09 -13.19 -13.11
CA ILE A 380 16.79 -12.19 -12.08
C ILE A 380 17.95 -11.22 -12.04
N SER A 381 17.72 -9.99 -12.51
CA SER A 381 18.62 -8.87 -12.21
C SER A 381 18.25 -8.30 -10.84
N ALA A 382 18.75 -8.93 -9.78
CA ALA A 382 18.70 -8.38 -8.43
C ALA A 382 20.00 -7.63 -8.16
N LYS A 383 19.90 -6.43 -7.59
CA LYS A 383 21.03 -5.80 -6.91
C LYS A 383 21.01 -6.39 -5.50
N ILE A 384 21.91 -7.32 -5.22
CA ILE A 384 22.21 -7.80 -3.87
C ILE A 384 23.17 -6.81 -3.24
#